data_AF-A0A531MKN2-F1
#
_entry.id   AF-A0A531MKN2-F1
#
_cell.length_a   1.000
_cell.length_b   1.000
_cell.length_c   1.000
_cell.angle_alpha   90.00
_cell.angle_beta   90.00
_cell.angle_gamma   90.00
#
_symmetry.space_group_name_H-M   'P 1'
#
loop_
_entity.id
_entity.type
_entity.pdbx_description
1 polymer ?
#
loop_
_entity_poly.entity_id
_entity_poly.type
_entity_poly.pdbx_seq_one_letter_code
_entity_poly.pdbx_strand_id
1 'polypeptide(L)' 'MNAINTKVLPTRRKQVALFSSDPQFKRDVATRLDALAIYDVQVSETADFLKGPPADTRPGIVILDLGNG' A
#
# COMPACT_ATOMS: atom_id res chain seq x y z
N MET A 1 13.32 -0.37 -21.41
CA MET A 1 12.82 0.46 -20.29
C MET A 1 11.66 1.30 -20.81
N ASN A 2 10.44 1.09 -20.31
CA ASN A 2 9.33 1.99 -20.61
C ASN A 2 9.39 3.14 -19.59
N ALA A 3 9.80 4.33 -20.03
CA ALA A 3 9.80 5.52 -19.19
C ALA A 3 8.37 5.90 -18.80
N ILE A 4 8.14 6.19 -17.52
CA ILE A 4 6.85 6.64 -17.00
C ILE A 4 6.54 7.99 -17.64
N ASN A 5 5.40 8.08 -18.33
CA ASN A 5 4.93 9.30 -18.98
C ASN A 5 4.51 10.33 -17.92
N THR A 6 5.31 11.39 -17.75
CA THR A 6 5.10 12.45 -16.74
C THR A 6 3.93 13.39 -17.07
N LYS A 7 3.28 13.27 -18.24
CA LYS A 7 2.13 14.11 -18.63
C LYS A 7 0.82 13.74 -17.94
N VAL A 8 0.76 12.60 -17.25
CA VAL A 8 -0.42 12.19 -16.48
C VAL A 8 -0.03 12.17 -15.01
N LEU A 9 -0.02 13.33 -14.35
CA LEU A 9 -0.03 13.37 -12.89
C LEU A 9 -1.39 12.83 -12.46
N PRO A 10 -1.46 11.67 -11.77
CA PRO A 10 -2.73 11.18 -11.26
C PRO A 10 -3.24 12.22 -10.27
N THR A 11 -4.36 12.87 -10.60
CA THR A 11 -4.98 13.89 -9.72
C THR A 11 -5.50 13.29 -8.42
N ARG A 12 -5.60 11.95 -8.34
CA ARG A 12 -5.87 11.19 -7.12
C ARG A 12 -4.99 9.94 -7.09
N ARG A 13 -4.16 9.82 -6.06
CA ARG A 13 -3.45 8.57 -5.74
C ARG A 13 -4.46 7.53 -5.26
N LYS A 14 -4.34 6.29 -5.74
CA LYS A 14 -5.16 5.17 -5.25
C LYS A 14 -4.66 4.75 -3.88
N GLN A 15 -5.55 4.63 -2.91
CA GLN A 15 -5.19 4.19 -1.57
C GLN A 15 -4.98 2.67 -1.52
N VAL A 16 -3.89 2.25 -0.89
CA VAL A 16 -3.54 0.85 -0.61
C VAL A 16 -3.38 0.69 0.89
N ALA A 17 -4.03 -0.30 1.49
CA ALA A 17 -3.80 -0.69 2.87
C ALA A 17 -2.95 -1.97 2.92
N LEU A 18 -1.81 -1.92 3.60
CA LEU A 18 -0.88 -3.02 3.80
C LEU A 18 -0.88 -3.45 5.27
N PHE A 19 -1.25 -4.69 5.53
CA PHE A 19 -1.23 -5.33 6.84
C PHE A 19 -0.18 -6.43 6.83
N SER A 20 0.82 -6.33 7.68
CA SER A 20 1.89 -7.33 7.81
C SER A 20 2.49 -7.27 9.21
N SER A 21 3.14 -8.34 9.65
CA SER A 21 4.00 -8.34 10.84
C SER A 21 5.49 -8.35 10.48
N ASP A 22 5.83 -8.51 9.19
CA ASP A 22 7.20 -8.51 8.69
C ASP A 22 7.66 -7.05 8.36
N PRO A 23 8.61 -6.48 9.12
CA PRO A 23 9.10 -5.12 8.89
C PRO A 23 9.86 -4.97 7.57
N GLN A 24 10.48 -6.03 7.05
CA GLN A 24 11.18 -6.00 5.77
C GLN A 24 10.18 -6.00 4.62
N PHE A 25 9.15 -6.86 4.68
CA PHE A 25 8.07 -6.88 3.70
C PHE A 25 7.34 -5.54 3.63
N LYS A 26 7.02 -4.93 4.78
CA LYS A 26 6.43 -3.57 4.87
C LYS A 26 7.24 -2.56 4.07
N ARG A 27 8.56 -2.54 4.29
CA ARG A 27 9.46 -1.59 3.62
C ARG A 27 9.49 -1.83 2.11
N ASP A 28 9.69 -3.08 1.68
CA ASP A 28 9.86 -3.41 0.27
C ASP A 28 8.59 -3.10 -0.55
N VAL A 29 7.42 -3.43 -0.01
CA VAL A 29 6.13 -3.14 -0.66
C VAL A 29 5.87 -1.64 -0.71
N ALA A 30 6.04 -0.93 0.41
CA ALA A 30 5.84 0.52 0.47
C ALA A 30 6.75 1.25 -0.53
N THR A 31 8.05 0.93 -0.55
CA THR A 31 9.01 1.54 -1.50
C THR A 31 8.63 1.28 -2.96
N ARG A 32 8.24 0.05 -3.30
CA ARG A 32 7.88 -0.30 -4.68
C ARG A 32 6.60 0.39 -5.13
N LEU A 33 5.59 0.49 -4.27
CA LEU A 33 4.32 1.15 -4.59
C LEU A 33 4.45 2.68 -4.63
N ASP A 34 5.24 3.27 -3.73
CA ASP A 34 5.53 4.70 -3.72
C ASP A 34 6.30 5.12 -4.98
N ALA A 35 7.24 4.30 -5.45
CA ALA A 35 7.97 4.53 -6.69
C ALA A 35 7.07 4.59 -7.95
N LEU A 36 5.85 4.06 -7.89
CA LEU A 36 4.89 4.17 -8.99
C LEU A 36 4.19 5.54 -9.01
N ALA A 37 4.32 6.37 -7.97
CA ALA A 37 3.74 7.71 -7.82
C ALA A 37 2.20 7.79 -7.99
N ILE A 38 1.53 6.64 -8.09
CA ILE A 38 0.08 6.53 -8.28
C ILE A 38 -0.63 5.99 -7.04
N TYR A 39 0.12 5.48 -6.06
CA TYR A 39 -0.42 4.87 -4.86
C TYR A 39 -0.11 5.72 -3.62
N ASP A 40 -1.04 5.69 -2.68
CA ASP A 40 -0.86 6.17 -1.32
C ASP A 40 -0.97 4.95 -0.40
N VAL A 41 0.11 4.61 0.29
CA VAL A 41 0.24 3.34 1.02
C VAL A 41 0.12 3.57 2.51
N GLN A 42 -0.87 2.94 3.13
CA GLN A 42 -1.05 2.90 4.58
C GLN A 42 -0.55 1.57 5.09
N VAL A 43 0.41 1.61 6.01
CA VAL A 43 1.03 0.42 6.59
C VAL A 43 0.48 0.20 8.00
N SER A 44 0.12 -1.03 8.33
CA SER A 44 -0.43 -1.42 9.63
C SER A 44 0.04 -2.82 10.02
N GLU A 45 -0.15 -3.20 11.29
CA GLU A 45 0.15 -4.56 11.76
C GLU A 45 -0.90 -5.56 11.28
N THR A 46 -0.51 -6.83 11.08
CA THR A 46 -1.46 -7.92 10.74
C THR A 46 -2.62 -8.00 11.76
N ALA A 47 -2.32 -7.77 13.04
CA ALA A 47 -3.32 -7.78 14.12
C ALA A 47 -4.41 -6.70 13.97
N ASP A 48 -4.14 -5.63 13.23
CA ASP A 48 -5.09 -4.54 13.00
C ASP A 48 -6.02 -4.80 11.81
N PHE A 49 -5.79 -5.87 11.03
CA PHE A 49 -6.60 -6.17 9.84
C PHE A 49 -8.10 -6.28 10.14
N LEU A 50 -8.47 -6.95 11.24
CA LEU A 50 -9.87 -7.11 11.63
C LEU A 50 -10.54 -5.82 12.11
N LYS A 51 -9.74 -4.82 12.52
CA LYS A 51 -10.25 -3.47 12.83
C LYS A 51 -10.57 -2.70 11.55
N GLY A 52 -10.06 -3.18 10.41
CA GLY A 52 -10.16 -2.53 9.13
C GLY A 52 -9.23 -1.31 9.02
N PRO A 53 -9.15 -0.72 7.82
CA PRO A 53 -8.44 0.53 7.61
C PRO A 53 -9.15 1.69 8.35
N PRO A 54 -8.46 2.80 8.68
CA PRO A 54 -9.04 3.93 9.41
C PRO A 54 -10.33 4.46 8.77
N ALA A 55 -11.29 4.94 9.56
CA ALA A 55 -12.65 5.27 9.12
C ALA A 55 -12.73 6.30 7.95
N ASP A 56 -11.73 7.18 7.84
CA ASP A 56 -11.64 8.19 6.77
C ASP A 56 -10.95 7.68 5.50
N THR A 57 -10.63 6.39 5.45
CA THR A 57 -9.88 5.75 4.37
C THR A 57 -10.74 4.70 3.69
N ARG A 58 -10.69 4.68 2.37
CA ARG A 58 -11.38 3.68 1.54
C ARG A 58 -10.37 3.12 0.56
N PRO A 59 -9.47 2.24 1.05
CA PRO A 59 -8.46 1.65 0.18
C PRO A 59 -9.14 0.88 -0.94
N GLY A 60 -8.71 1.14 -2.18
CA GLY A 60 -9.15 0.38 -3.36
C GLY A 60 -8.43 -0.96 -3.49
N ILE A 61 -7.32 -1.12 -2.77
CA ILE A 61 -6.50 -2.33 -2.73
C ILE A 61 -6.15 -2.61 -1.28
N VAL A 62 -6.32 -3.86 -0.85
CA VAL A 62 -5.88 -4.34 0.46
C VAL A 62 -4.88 -5.48 0.26
N ILE A 63 -3.74 -5.38 0.94
CA ILE A 63 -2.69 -6.39 0.97
C ILE A 63 -2.60 -6.91 2.41
N LEU A 64 -2.88 -8.19 2.60
CA LEU A 64 -2.74 -8.88 3.88
C LEU A 64 -1.63 -9.93 3.75
N ASP A 65 -0.56 -9.74 4.51
CA ASP A 65 0.49 -10.71 4.70
C ASP A 65 0.15 -11.60 5.90
N LEU A 66 -0.05 -12.88 5.62
CA LEU A 66 -0.40 -13.91 6.60
C LEU A 66 0.84 -14.51 7.29
N GLY A 67 2.05 -14.10 6.90
CA GLY A 67 3.29 -14.73 7.33
C GLY A 67 3.47 -16.14 6.73
N ASN A 68 4.57 -16.79 7.10
CA ASN A 68 4.72 -18.23 6.84
C ASN A 68 3.87 -18.98 7.88
N GLY A 69 2.93 -19.79 7.40
CA GLY A 69 2.20 -20.77 8.22
C GLY A 69 3.11 -21.85 8.80
#